data_AF-A0A9W8GMK7-F1
#
_entry.id   AF-A0A9W8GMK7-F1
#
_cell.length_a   1.000
_cell.length_b   1.000
_cell.length_c   1.000
_cell.angle_alpha   90.00
_cell.angle_beta   90.00
_cell.angle_gamma   90.00
#
_symmetry.space_group_name_H-M   'P 1'
#
loop_
_entity.id
_entity.type
_entity.pdbx_description
1 polymer ?
#
loop_
_entity_poly.entity_id
_entity_poly.type
_entity_poly.pdbx_seq_one_letter_code
_entity_poly.pdbx_strand_id
1 'polypeptide(L)'
;MGGCMSHDYTEEAVRSAEIDRELAEERNRRSDEVKILLLGSGESGKSTIVKQMKIIHQNGYTRDELAMFRITIYKNVLDSVHELVVGMQRCQLFPADPRNMEFVTTIIDPNTGKNLAGNITPELVEGIEHLWKDPIIDRLIVQTSKFYLMDSAPYFFNNIRRIGDSKYLPTEADVLRARSKTTGIIETRFMMNNTCIHMFDVGGQRSERKKWIHCFESVTSIIFCVALSEYDQVLLEESSHNRMDESLVLFDSVINSRWFLRTSIILFLNKIDLFTKKIKIVPLSDYYPEYTGGSEMKLATRFILWKFSQANRANLQLYPHITQATDTSNIRLVFAAVRETLLQNALQESGIL
;
A
#
# COMPACT_ATOMS: atom_id res chain seq x y z
N MET A 1 7.01 -70.32 -13.43
CA MET A 1 7.51 -68.94 -13.55
C MET A 1 6.71 -68.25 -14.63
N GLY A 2 6.24 -67.02 -14.38
CA GLY A 2 5.62 -66.15 -15.38
C GLY A 2 4.10 -66.04 -15.24
N GLY A 3 3.64 -64.91 -14.70
CA GLY A 3 2.21 -64.57 -14.66
C GLY A 3 1.87 -63.58 -13.55
N CYS A 4 2.35 -62.34 -13.66
CA CYS A 4 1.83 -61.14 -12.98
C CYS A 4 2.75 -59.96 -13.31
N MET A 5 2.58 -59.30 -14.47
CA MET A 5 3.17 -57.96 -14.76
C MET A 5 2.44 -57.18 -15.87
N SER A 6 1.28 -57.61 -16.39
CA SER A 6 0.66 -56.97 -17.55
C SER A 6 -0.58 -56.10 -17.26
N HIS A 7 -1.02 -55.99 -16.00
CA HIS A 7 -2.22 -55.21 -15.65
C HIS A 7 -1.93 -53.80 -15.11
N ASP A 8 -0.75 -53.55 -14.53
CA ASP A 8 -0.42 -52.26 -13.92
C ASP A 8 -0.04 -51.18 -14.95
N TYR A 9 0.59 -51.56 -16.07
CA TYR A 9 1.05 -50.62 -17.11
C TYR A 9 -0.09 -49.84 -17.78
N THR A 10 -1.30 -50.40 -17.85
CA THR A 10 -2.44 -49.73 -18.49
C THR A 10 -3.11 -48.70 -17.59
N GLU A 11 -3.19 -48.94 -16.27
CA GLU A 11 -3.75 -47.95 -15.34
C GLU A 11 -2.78 -46.78 -15.13
N GLU A 12 -1.48 -47.06 -15.05
CA GLU A 12 -0.44 -46.02 -14.97
C GLU A 12 -0.40 -45.14 -16.23
N ALA A 13 -0.56 -45.73 -17.42
CA ALA A 13 -0.60 -44.98 -18.68
C ALA A 13 -1.86 -44.10 -18.78
N VAL A 14 -3.03 -44.60 -18.33
CA VAL A 14 -4.26 -43.80 -18.29
C VAL A 14 -4.13 -42.64 -17.29
N ARG A 15 -3.58 -42.91 -16.10
CA ARG A 15 -3.32 -41.88 -15.09
C ARG A 15 -2.30 -40.85 -15.56
N SER A 16 -1.25 -41.26 -16.26
CA SER A 16 -0.27 -40.36 -16.86
C SER A 16 -0.90 -39.47 -17.93
N ALA A 17 -1.74 -40.03 -18.80
CA ALA A 17 -2.45 -39.26 -19.82
C ALA A 17 -3.47 -38.28 -19.23
N GLU A 18 -4.10 -38.64 -18.11
CA GLU A 18 -4.99 -37.74 -17.37
C GLU A 18 -4.21 -36.58 -16.73
N ILE A 19 -3.06 -36.87 -16.10
CA ILE A 19 -2.14 -35.85 -15.58
C ILE A 19 -1.65 -34.94 -16.71
N ASP A 20 -1.24 -35.49 -17.86
CA ASP A 20 -0.78 -34.71 -19.01
C ASP A 20 -1.88 -33.80 -19.56
N ARG A 21 -3.13 -34.27 -19.57
CA ARG A 21 -4.31 -33.45 -19.96
C ARG A 21 -4.55 -32.33 -18.95
N GLU A 22 -4.56 -32.63 -17.66
CA GLU A 22 -4.70 -31.62 -16.60
C GLU A 22 -3.59 -30.57 -16.67
N LEU A 23 -2.34 -30.99 -16.90
CA LEU A 23 -1.20 -30.11 -17.09
C LEU A 23 -1.32 -29.24 -18.34
N ALA A 24 -1.83 -29.80 -19.45
CA ALA A 24 -2.07 -29.04 -20.68
C ALA A 24 -3.19 -28.00 -20.50
N GLU A 25 -4.27 -28.35 -19.81
CA GLU A 25 -5.36 -27.43 -19.46
C GLU A 25 -4.89 -26.33 -18.50
N GLU A 26 -4.11 -26.67 -17.47
CA GLU A 26 -3.47 -25.69 -16.58
C GLU A 26 -2.51 -24.78 -17.35
N ARG A 27 -1.73 -25.33 -18.30
CA ARG A 27 -0.79 -24.56 -19.11
C ARG A 27 -1.52 -23.53 -19.98
N ASN A 28 -2.63 -23.91 -20.60
CA ASN A 28 -3.46 -22.97 -21.37
C ASN A 28 -4.13 -21.93 -20.46
N ARG A 29 -4.62 -22.32 -19.28
CA ARG A 29 -5.14 -21.34 -18.32
C ARG A 29 -4.06 -20.37 -17.82
N ARG A 30 -2.83 -20.84 -17.63
CA ARG A 30 -1.67 -20.02 -17.23
C ARG A 30 -1.13 -19.15 -18.37
N SER A 31 -1.28 -19.55 -19.63
CA SER A 31 -0.86 -18.71 -20.77
C SER A 31 -1.74 -17.47 -20.93
N ASP A 32 -2.98 -17.53 -20.44
CA ASP A 32 -3.96 -16.45 -20.56
C ASP A 32 -4.02 -15.55 -19.30
N GLU A 33 -3.19 -15.84 -18.30
CA GLU A 33 -3.12 -15.10 -17.03
C GLU A 33 -2.19 -13.88 -17.15
N VAL A 34 -2.71 -12.70 -16.82
CA VAL A 34 -1.92 -11.45 -16.81
C VAL A 34 -1.28 -11.29 -15.44
N LYS A 35 0.05 -11.35 -15.39
CA LYS A 35 0.82 -11.20 -14.14
C LYS A 35 1.14 -9.73 -13.89
N ILE A 36 0.68 -9.21 -12.75
CA ILE A 36 0.90 -7.84 -12.31
C ILE A 36 1.72 -7.83 -11.02
N LEU A 37 2.86 -7.14 -11.04
CA LEU A 37 3.70 -6.98 -9.87
C LEU A 37 3.53 -5.58 -9.26
N LEU A 38 3.16 -5.52 -7.98
CA LEU A 38 3.06 -4.25 -7.23
C LEU A 38 4.42 -3.92 -6.58
N LEU A 39 5.05 -2.84 -7.00
CA LEU A 39 6.33 -2.37 -6.46
C LEU A 39 6.21 -0.97 -5.86
N GLY A 40 7.22 -0.58 -5.07
CA GLY A 40 7.30 0.74 -4.43
C GLY A 40 7.76 0.66 -2.97
N SER A 41 8.10 1.81 -2.40
CA SER A 41 8.60 1.94 -1.02
C SER A 41 7.60 1.42 0.03
N GLY A 42 8.06 1.25 1.28
CA GLY A 42 7.16 0.96 2.39
C GLY A 42 6.05 2.01 2.47
N GLU A 43 4.82 1.60 2.81
CA GLU A 43 3.67 2.51 2.97
C GLU A 43 3.18 3.23 1.72
N SER A 44 3.72 2.94 0.53
CA SER A 44 3.32 3.64 -0.70
C SER A 44 1.89 3.35 -1.19
N GLY A 45 1.21 2.36 -0.59
CA GLY A 45 -0.20 2.02 -0.87
C GLY A 45 -0.44 0.71 -1.63
N LYS A 46 0.60 -0.10 -1.87
CA LYS A 46 0.50 -1.41 -2.57
C LYS A 46 -0.58 -2.32 -1.98
N SER A 47 -0.49 -2.63 -0.69
CA SER A 47 -1.46 -3.51 -0.03
C SER A 47 -2.86 -2.91 0.01
N THR A 48 -2.99 -1.58 -0.01
CA THR A 48 -4.30 -0.92 -0.14
C THR A 48 -4.91 -1.16 -1.52
N ILE A 49 -4.10 -1.19 -2.58
CA ILE A 49 -4.56 -1.52 -3.94
C ILE A 49 -5.04 -2.97 -4.00
N VAL A 50 -4.33 -3.93 -3.38
CA VAL A 50 -4.79 -5.32 -3.30
C VAL A 50 -6.14 -5.42 -2.60
N LYS A 51 -6.30 -4.72 -1.47
CA LYS A 51 -7.58 -4.66 -0.76
C LYS A 51 -8.70 -4.09 -1.63
N GLN A 52 -8.41 -3.07 -2.45
CA GLN A 52 -9.37 -2.56 -3.43
C GLN A 52 -9.74 -3.60 -4.49
N MET A 53 -8.80 -4.43 -4.96
CA MET A 53 -9.13 -5.48 -5.93
C MET A 53 -10.13 -6.47 -5.37
N LYS A 54 -10.03 -6.81 -4.07
CA LYS A 54 -11.04 -7.63 -3.38
C LYS A 54 -12.41 -6.95 -3.34
N ILE A 55 -12.46 -5.66 -3.01
CA ILE A 55 -13.72 -4.87 -2.99
C ILE A 55 -14.34 -4.75 -4.38
N ILE A 56 -13.52 -4.57 -5.41
CA ILE A 56 -13.99 -4.26 -6.76
C ILE A 56 -14.37 -5.53 -7.52
N HIS A 57 -13.61 -6.62 -7.36
CA HIS A 57 -13.68 -7.81 -8.21
C HIS A 57 -14.05 -9.12 -7.47
N GLN A 58 -14.11 -9.13 -6.13
CA GLN A 58 -14.37 -10.35 -5.35
C GLN A 58 -15.50 -10.19 -4.33
N ASN A 59 -16.49 -9.35 -4.61
CA ASN A 59 -17.66 -9.11 -3.76
C ASN A 59 -17.34 -8.56 -2.34
N GLY A 60 -16.20 -7.89 -2.17
CA GLY A 60 -15.86 -7.25 -0.90
C GLY A 60 -15.42 -8.23 0.18
N TYR A 61 -15.60 -7.80 1.43
CA TYR A 61 -15.23 -8.56 2.61
C TYR A 61 -16.46 -9.13 3.32
N THR A 62 -16.39 -10.39 3.72
CA THR A 62 -17.44 -10.98 4.55
C THR A 62 -17.39 -10.40 5.96
N ARG A 63 -18.48 -10.57 6.74
CA ARG A 63 -18.52 -10.11 8.14
C ARG A 63 -17.41 -10.73 9.00
N ASP A 64 -17.07 -11.99 8.76
CA ASP A 64 -16.02 -12.68 9.50
C ASP A 64 -14.63 -12.15 9.13
N GLU A 65 -14.39 -11.89 7.84
CA GLU A 65 -13.15 -11.26 7.37
C GLU A 65 -13.00 -9.84 7.93
N LEU A 66 -14.07 -9.04 7.92
CA LEU A 66 -14.09 -7.72 8.56
C LEU A 66 -13.74 -7.81 10.05
N ALA A 67 -14.30 -8.79 10.76
CA ALA A 67 -14.01 -9.00 12.19
C ALA A 67 -12.53 -9.31 12.44
N MET A 68 -11.85 -10.04 11.55
CA MET A 68 -10.41 -10.33 11.67
C MET A 68 -9.54 -9.06 11.63
N PHE A 69 -9.99 -7.99 10.97
CA PHE A 69 -9.25 -6.72 10.94
C PHE A 69 -9.34 -5.92 12.24
N ARG A 70 -10.27 -6.24 13.15
CA ARG A 70 -10.48 -5.47 14.39
C ARG A 70 -9.20 -5.32 15.20
N ILE A 71 -8.47 -6.43 15.42
CA ILE A 71 -7.22 -6.43 16.19
C ILE A 71 -6.17 -5.53 15.54
N THR A 72 -6.07 -5.57 14.21
CA THR A 72 -5.12 -4.73 13.47
C THR A 72 -5.48 -3.26 13.58
N ILE A 73 -6.76 -2.91 13.46
CA ILE A 73 -7.26 -1.53 13.57
C ILE A 73 -7.02 -1.00 14.98
N TYR A 74 -7.33 -1.79 16.01
CA TYR A 74 -7.08 -1.39 17.40
C TYR A 74 -5.60 -1.17 17.66
N LYS A 75 -4.74 -2.07 17.19
CA LYS A 75 -3.29 -1.86 17.23
C LYS A 75 -2.89 -0.56 16.52
N ASN A 76 -3.42 -0.28 15.32
CA ASN A 76 -3.09 0.94 14.60
C ASN A 76 -3.54 2.21 15.35
N VAL A 77 -4.70 2.19 16.02
CA VAL A 77 -5.17 3.30 16.87
C VAL A 77 -4.20 3.52 18.03
N LEU A 78 -3.84 2.45 18.74
CA LEU A 78 -2.97 2.49 19.92
C LEU A 78 -1.56 2.96 19.55
N ASP A 79 -0.98 2.38 18.50
CA ASP A 79 0.33 2.80 17.98
C ASP A 79 0.27 4.28 17.54
N SER A 80 -0.82 4.71 16.89
CA SER A 80 -0.95 6.10 16.42
C SER A 80 -1.07 7.11 17.56
N VAL A 81 -1.83 6.82 18.63
CA VAL A 81 -1.94 7.75 19.76
C VAL A 81 -0.61 7.81 20.54
N HIS A 82 0.08 6.68 20.68
CA HIS A 82 1.41 6.66 21.27
C HIS A 82 2.40 7.53 20.48
N GLU A 83 2.49 7.34 19.16
CA GLU A 83 3.36 8.14 18.31
C GLU A 83 2.97 9.62 18.27
N LEU A 84 1.68 9.94 18.32
CA LEU A 84 1.20 11.32 18.44
C LEU A 84 1.76 11.98 19.71
N VAL A 85 1.65 11.31 20.84
CA VAL A 85 2.11 11.83 22.14
C VAL A 85 3.65 11.92 22.21
N VAL A 86 4.37 10.91 21.70
CA VAL A 86 5.83 10.97 21.56
C VAL A 86 6.24 12.13 20.65
N GLY A 87 5.51 12.36 19.57
CA GLY A 87 5.68 13.51 18.67
C GLY A 87 5.53 14.85 19.39
N MET A 88 4.54 14.98 20.29
CA MET A 88 4.35 16.16 21.13
C MET A 88 5.57 16.43 22.01
N GLN A 89 6.08 15.42 22.71
CA GLN A 89 7.28 15.56 23.54
C GLN A 89 8.50 15.98 22.72
N ARG A 90 8.71 15.34 21.55
CA ARG A 90 9.83 15.64 20.67
C ARG A 90 9.77 17.07 20.11
N CYS A 91 8.57 17.57 19.86
CA CYS A 91 8.35 18.94 19.41
C CYS A 91 8.26 19.95 20.57
N GLN A 92 8.40 19.50 21.83
CA GLN A 92 8.23 20.32 23.04
C GLN A 92 6.87 21.04 23.08
N LEU A 93 5.83 20.34 22.63
CA LEU A 93 4.46 20.80 22.59
C LEU A 93 3.66 20.14 23.72
N PHE A 94 2.83 20.92 24.40
CA PHE A 94 1.99 20.45 25.50
C PHE A 94 0.53 20.78 25.19
N PRO A 95 -0.42 19.90 25.57
CA PRO A 95 -1.85 20.18 25.46
C PRO A 95 -2.22 21.56 25.99
N ALA A 96 -3.11 22.25 25.29
CA ALA A 96 -3.66 23.51 25.78
C ALA A 96 -4.63 23.26 26.96
N ASP A 97 -5.35 22.13 26.94
CA ASP A 97 -6.24 21.73 28.01
C ASP A 97 -5.50 20.91 29.09
N PRO A 98 -5.51 21.34 30.38
CA PRO A 98 -4.88 20.58 31.46
C PRO A 98 -5.42 19.16 31.62
N ARG A 99 -6.68 18.88 31.25
CA ARG A 99 -7.27 17.53 31.32
C ARG A 99 -6.55 16.54 30.40
N ASN A 100 -6.00 17.03 29.30
CA ASN A 100 -5.25 16.21 28.35
C ASN A 100 -3.84 15.88 28.84
N MET A 101 -3.30 16.61 29.84
CA MET A 101 -1.96 16.35 30.39
C MET A 101 -1.87 15.01 31.10
N GLU A 102 -2.90 14.65 31.87
CA GLU A 102 -2.97 13.36 32.57
C GLU A 102 -3.05 12.20 31.58
N PHE A 103 -3.87 12.35 30.53
CA PHE A 103 -3.98 11.38 29.45
C PHE A 103 -2.65 11.19 28.72
N VAL A 104 -1.99 12.29 28.33
CA VAL A 104 -0.65 12.26 27.72
C VAL A 104 0.35 11.51 28.59
N THR A 105 0.39 11.82 29.90
CA THR A 105 1.30 11.18 30.86
C THR A 105 1.03 9.67 30.95
N THR A 106 -0.24 9.29 30.95
CA THR A 106 -0.67 7.88 31.00
C THR A 106 -0.22 7.10 29.76
N ILE A 107 -0.31 7.70 28.56
CA ILE A 107 0.10 7.05 27.30
C ILE A 107 1.63 6.86 27.22
N ILE A 108 2.41 7.79 27.78
CA ILE A 108 3.87 7.71 27.78
C ILE A 108 4.41 6.66 28.76
N ASP A 109 3.65 6.33 29.82
CA ASP A 109 4.09 5.40 30.84
C ASP A 109 4.42 4.01 30.22
N PRO A 110 5.69 3.57 30.25
CA PRO A 110 6.11 2.28 29.69
C PRO A 110 5.41 1.07 30.32
N ASN A 111 4.89 1.21 31.54
CA ASN A 111 4.15 0.16 32.25
C ASN A 111 2.69 0.08 31.77
N THR A 112 2.12 1.19 31.31
CA THR A 112 0.76 1.27 30.76
C THR A 112 0.75 0.87 29.29
N GLY A 113 1.76 1.28 28.50
CA GLY A 113 1.91 0.93 27.09
C GLY A 113 2.00 -0.58 26.81
N LYS A 114 2.54 -1.36 27.76
CA LYS A 114 2.57 -2.84 27.68
C LYS A 114 1.22 -3.50 28.01
N ASN A 115 0.32 -2.79 28.69
CA ASN A 115 -0.98 -3.29 29.18
C ASN A 115 -2.18 -2.86 28.33
N LEU A 116 -1.98 -2.06 27.26
CA LEU A 116 -2.99 -1.79 26.24
C LEU A 116 -3.19 -3.03 25.35
N ALA A 117 -3.54 -4.16 25.98
CA ALA A 117 -3.62 -5.50 25.44
C ALA A 117 -4.78 -5.65 24.45
N GLY A 118 -4.67 -4.96 23.31
CA GLY A 118 -5.53 -5.13 22.15
C GLY A 118 -6.98 -4.71 22.35
N ASN A 119 -7.31 -3.94 23.39
CA ASN A 119 -8.67 -3.43 23.63
C ASN A 119 -8.67 -1.91 23.77
N ILE A 120 -9.64 -1.26 23.12
CA ILE A 120 -9.90 0.17 23.25
C ILE A 120 -10.96 0.35 24.35
N THR A 121 -10.57 0.85 25.52
CA THR A 121 -11.50 1.09 26.63
C THR A 121 -12.26 2.41 26.47
N PRO A 122 -13.43 2.59 27.11
CA PRO A 122 -14.18 3.85 27.05
C PRO A 122 -13.34 5.08 27.46
N GLU A 123 -12.47 4.93 28.46
CA GLU A 123 -11.58 6.00 28.94
C GLU A 123 -10.56 6.38 27.86
N LEU A 124 -10.01 5.39 27.16
CA LEU A 124 -9.11 5.64 26.04
C LEU A 124 -9.81 6.32 24.87
N VAL A 125 -11.05 5.93 24.56
CA VAL A 125 -11.87 6.58 23.53
C VAL A 125 -12.06 8.05 23.84
N GLU A 126 -12.43 8.36 25.09
CA GLU A 126 -12.63 9.73 25.54
C GLU A 126 -11.34 10.54 25.50
N GLY A 127 -10.24 9.98 26.03
CA GLY A 127 -8.93 10.64 26.02
C GLY A 127 -8.41 10.92 24.61
N ILE A 128 -8.51 9.97 23.69
CA ILE A 128 -8.14 10.16 22.28
C ILE A 128 -9.01 11.25 21.63
N GLU A 129 -10.32 11.21 21.84
CA GLU A 129 -11.22 12.20 21.25
C GLU A 129 -10.95 13.61 21.76
N HIS A 130 -10.75 13.77 23.07
CA HIS A 130 -10.45 15.06 23.69
C HIS A 130 -9.08 15.60 23.27
N LEU A 131 -8.05 14.75 23.27
CA LEU A 131 -6.71 15.15 22.84
C LEU A 131 -6.69 15.53 21.36
N TRP A 132 -7.38 14.77 20.50
CA TRP A 132 -7.41 15.05 19.07
C TRP A 132 -8.11 16.37 18.71
N LYS A 133 -9.00 16.86 19.59
CA LYS A 133 -9.67 18.17 19.45
C LYS A 133 -8.89 19.31 20.14
N ASP A 134 -7.76 19.02 20.80
CA ASP A 134 -6.96 20.03 21.47
C ASP A 134 -6.29 20.97 20.44
N PRO A 135 -6.30 22.30 20.65
CA PRO A 135 -5.64 23.26 19.77
C PRO A 135 -4.15 23.00 19.52
N ILE A 136 -3.47 22.24 20.39
CA ILE A 136 -2.07 21.86 20.19
C ILE A 136 -1.87 20.98 18.95
N ILE A 137 -2.89 20.23 18.53
CA ILE A 137 -2.80 19.28 17.43
C ILE A 137 -2.47 20.00 16.12
N ASP A 138 -3.05 21.17 15.87
CA ASP A 138 -2.74 21.95 14.67
C ASP A 138 -1.25 22.33 14.60
N ARG A 139 -0.65 22.68 15.75
CA ARG A 139 0.79 23.00 15.85
C ARG A 139 1.68 21.77 15.72
N LEU A 140 1.18 20.61 16.10
CA LEU A 140 1.89 19.34 15.97
C LEU A 140 1.86 18.83 14.53
N ILE A 141 0.72 18.93 13.84
CA ILE A 141 0.53 18.41 12.48
C ILE A 141 1.49 19.06 11.48
N VAL A 142 1.77 20.35 11.63
CA VAL A 142 2.76 21.06 10.78
C VAL A 142 4.21 20.62 11.04
N GLN A 143 4.47 19.86 12.10
CA GLN A 143 5.79 19.33 12.47
C GLN A 143 5.90 17.81 12.32
N THR A 144 4.95 17.19 11.60
CA THR A 144 4.95 15.73 11.35
C THR A 144 6.11 15.23 10.51
N SER A 145 6.97 16.10 9.96
CA SER A 145 8.26 15.70 9.40
C SER A 145 9.29 15.30 10.46
N LYS A 146 9.11 15.75 11.72
CA LYS A 146 10.05 15.51 12.83
C LYS A 146 9.85 14.17 13.53
N PHE A 147 8.71 13.51 13.35
CA PHE A 147 8.39 12.24 13.97
C PHE A 147 7.51 11.42 13.02
N TYR A 148 7.45 10.12 13.23
CA TYR A 148 6.60 9.28 12.39
C TYR A 148 5.17 9.29 12.95
N LEU A 149 4.19 9.53 12.08
CA LEU A 149 2.78 9.35 12.38
C LEU A 149 2.13 8.61 11.22
N MET A 150 1.27 7.64 11.52
CA MET A 150 0.55 6.91 10.49
C MET A 150 -0.43 7.84 9.74
N ASP A 151 -0.40 7.79 8.41
CA ASP A 151 -1.29 8.59 7.56
C ASP A 151 -2.79 8.45 7.87
N SER A 152 -3.22 7.25 8.29
CA SER A 152 -4.62 6.97 8.65
C SER A 152 -4.99 7.40 10.07
N ALA A 153 -4.04 7.87 10.89
CA ALA A 153 -4.31 8.25 12.28
C ALA A 153 -5.47 9.26 12.41
N PRO A 154 -5.52 10.36 11.61
CA PRO A 154 -6.65 11.29 11.64
C PRO A 154 -8.01 10.63 11.37
N TYR A 155 -8.07 9.66 10.45
CA TYR A 155 -9.31 8.94 10.17
C TYR A 155 -9.76 8.13 11.39
N PHE A 156 -8.84 7.40 12.01
CA PHE A 156 -9.16 6.59 13.17
C PHE A 156 -9.59 7.44 14.36
N PHE A 157 -8.88 8.53 14.65
CA PHE A 157 -9.23 9.43 15.76
C PHE A 157 -10.58 10.10 15.55
N ASN A 158 -10.89 10.57 14.32
CA ASN A 158 -12.21 11.12 13.99
C ASN A 158 -13.35 10.09 14.12
N ASN A 159 -13.03 8.79 14.09
CA ASN A 159 -13.99 7.69 14.20
C ASN A 159 -13.87 6.93 15.54
N ILE A 160 -13.12 7.44 16.51
CA ILE A 160 -12.73 6.65 17.70
C ILE A 160 -13.93 6.18 18.51
N ARG A 161 -15.00 6.99 18.58
CA ARG A 161 -16.26 6.61 19.25
C ARG A 161 -16.92 5.39 18.61
N ARG A 162 -16.94 5.32 17.27
CA ARG A 162 -17.46 4.15 16.53
C ARG A 162 -16.53 2.94 16.67
N ILE A 163 -15.22 3.16 16.62
CA ILE A 163 -14.22 2.10 16.70
C ILE A 163 -14.15 1.49 18.10
N GLY A 164 -14.31 2.29 19.15
CA GLY A 164 -14.33 1.82 20.54
C GLY A 164 -15.69 1.30 21.02
N ASP A 165 -16.71 1.27 20.17
CA ASP A 165 -18.01 0.70 20.54
C ASP A 165 -17.89 -0.82 20.76
N SER A 166 -18.53 -1.35 21.81
CA SER A 166 -18.55 -2.79 22.11
C SER A 166 -19.03 -3.69 20.96
N LYS A 167 -19.89 -3.18 20.07
CA LYS A 167 -20.45 -3.86 18.90
C LYS A 167 -19.69 -3.51 17.62
N TYR A 168 -18.55 -2.82 17.70
CA TYR A 168 -17.79 -2.34 16.56
C TYR A 168 -17.45 -3.46 15.57
N LEU A 169 -18.00 -3.40 14.37
CA LEU A 169 -17.56 -4.23 13.25
C LEU A 169 -16.80 -3.32 12.26
N PRO A 170 -15.56 -3.65 11.90
CA PRO A 170 -14.83 -2.90 10.88
C PRO A 170 -15.62 -2.80 9.58
N THR A 171 -15.51 -1.63 8.95
CA THR A 171 -16.03 -1.36 7.60
C THR A 171 -14.92 -1.54 6.58
N GLU A 172 -15.26 -1.66 5.30
CA GLU A 172 -14.25 -1.67 4.23
C GLU A 172 -13.37 -0.42 4.24
N ALA A 173 -13.92 0.74 4.63
CA ALA A 173 -13.17 1.97 4.79
C ALA A 173 -12.13 1.89 5.92
N ASP A 174 -12.41 1.15 7.00
CA ASP A 174 -11.46 0.85 8.05
C ASP A 174 -10.38 -0.12 7.53
N VAL A 175 -10.79 -1.18 6.83
CA VAL A 175 -9.88 -2.20 6.27
C VAL A 175 -8.88 -1.58 5.28
N LEU A 176 -9.33 -0.68 4.41
CA LEU A 176 -8.45 0.03 3.46
C LEU A 176 -7.39 0.89 4.16
N ARG A 177 -7.69 1.39 5.36
CA ARG A 177 -6.81 2.26 6.17
C ARG A 177 -5.99 1.49 7.21
N ALA A 178 -6.40 0.26 7.51
CA ALA A 178 -5.66 -0.63 8.40
C ALA A 178 -4.31 -0.97 7.79
N ARG A 179 -3.27 -0.92 8.62
CA ARG A 179 -1.89 -1.23 8.26
C ARG A 179 -1.41 -2.44 9.02
N SER A 180 -0.91 -3.39 8.23
CA SER A 180 -0.01 -4.42 8.69
C SER A 180 1.25 -4.35 7.84
N LYS A 181 2.41 -4.63 8.43
CA LYS A 181 3.66 -4.71 7.67
C LYS A 181 3.61 -5.97 6.82
N THR A 182 3.56 -5.81 5.49
CA THR A 182 3.64 -6.93 4.55
C THR A 182 5.01 -7.57 4.63
N THR A 183 5.04 -8.87 4.94
CA THR A 183 6.24 -9.71 4.95
C THR A 183 6.11 -10.77 3.88
N GLY A 184 7.16 -10.96 3.08
CA GLY A 184 7.15 -11.89 1.97
C GLY A 184 6.34 -11.41 0.76
N ILE A 185 5.72 -12.36 0.07
CA ILE A 185 4.98 -12.19 -1.18
C ILE A 185 3.55 -12.66 -0.93
N ILE A 186 2.58 -11.81 -1.23
CA ILE A 186 1.16 -12.13 -1.17
C ILE A 186 0.63 -12.19 -2.61
N GLU A 187 0.06 -13.33 -2.98
CA GLU A 187 -0.55 -13.52 -4.28
C GLU A 187 -2.07 -13.36 -4.18
N THR A 188 -2.67 -12.69 -5.16
CA THR A 188 -4.13 -12.56 -5.27
C THR A 188 -4.55 -12.77 -6.72
N ARG A 189 -5.52 -13.64 -6.93
CA ARG A 189 -6.11 -13.91 -8.25
C ARG A 189 -7.54 -13.43 -8.29
N PHE A 190 -7.90 -12.71 -9.34
CA PHE A 190 -9.27 -12.26 -9.55
C PHE A 190 -9.59 -12.15 -11.04
N MET A 191 -10.87 -12.31 -11.37
CA MET A 191 -11.36 -12.08 -12.71
C MET A 191 -11.65 -10.59 -12.90
N MET A 192 -10.98 -9.97 -13.86
CA MET A 192 -11.34 -8.64 -14.34
C MET A 192 -12.02 -8.81 -15.70
N ASN A 193 -13.36 -8.87 -15.69
CA ASN A 193 -14.17 -9.32 -16.82
C ASN A 193 -13.76 -10.74 -17.25
N ASN A 194 -13.20 -10.89 -18.45
CA ASN A 194 -12.80 -12.17 -19.05
C ASN A 194 -11.28 -12.43 -18.93
N THR A 195 -10.54 -11.55 -18.25
CA THR A 195 -9.09 -11.71 -18.06
C THR A 195 -8.80 -12.13 -16.62
N CYS A 196 -8.04 -13.21 -16.46
CA CYS A 196 -7.53 -13.62 -15.15
C CYS A 196 -6.33 -12.75 -14.78
N ILE A 197 -6.45 -11.99 -13.68
CA ILE A 197 -5.35 -11.19 -13.15
C ILE A 197 -4.70 -11.92 -11.99
N HIS A 198 -3.37 -12.07 -12.05
CA HIS A 198 -2.54 -12.58 -10.97
C HIS A 198 -1.66 -11.46 -10.43
N MET A 199 -2.05 -10.93 -9.29
CA MET A 199 -1.39 -9.80 -8.65
C MET A 199 -0.47 -10.27 -7.53
N PHE A 200 0.75 -9.74 -7.52
CA PHE A 200 1.76 -10.00 -6.50
C PHE A 200 2.01 -8.72 -5.69
N ASP A 201 1.70 -8.74 -4.39
CA ASP A 201 2.07 -7.70 -3.44
C ASP A 201 3.28 -8.12 -2.64
N VAL A 202 4.35 -7.34 -2.75
CA VAL A 202 5.62 -7.60 -2.09
C VAL A 202 5.94 -6.54 -1.06
N GLY A 203 6.60 -6.94 0.03
CA GLY A 203 7.05 -6.00 1.05
C GLY A 203 7.93 -4.88 0.47
N GLY A 204 7.57 -3.61 0.74
CA GLY A 204 8.28 -2.43 0.22
C GLY A 204 9.54 -2.01 0.98
N GLN A 205 9.71 -2.55 2.19
CA GLN A 205 10.82 -2.23 3.08
C GLN A 205 12.13 -2.85 2.57
N ARG A 206 13.27 -2.19 2.85
CA ARG A 206 14.58 -2.62 2.33
C ARG A 206 14.90 -4.09 2.64
N SER A 207 14.52 -4.59 3.83
CA SER A 207 14.73 -5.99 4.23
C SER A 207 13.96 -7.00 3.36
N GLU A 208 12.84 -6.59 2.78
CA GLU A 208 11.96 -7.47 2.00
C GLU A 208 12.32 -7.50 0.52
N ARG A 209 13.05 -6.50 0.00
CA ARG A 209 13.34 -6.36 -1.43
C ARG A 209 14.16 -7.49 -2.03
N LYS A 210 14.98 -8.17 -1.21
CA LYS A 210 15.75 -9.36 -1.65
C LYS A 210 14.84 -10.50 -2.13
N LYS A 211 13.59 -10.55 -1.68
CA LYS A 211 12.61 -11.59 -2.04
C LYS A 211 11.91 -11.32 -3.38
N TRP A 212 12.01 -10.11 -3.91
CA TRP A 212 11.26 -9.68 -5.10
C TRP A 212 11.62 -10.48 -6.35
N ILE A 213 12.88 -10.92 -6.46
CA ILE A 213 13.38 -11.68 -7.61
C ILE A 213 12.57 -12.96 -7.88
N HIS A 214 11.92 -13.52 -6.85
CA HIS A 214 11.08 -14.72 -6.98
C HIS A 214 9.76 -14.47 -7.73
N CYS A 215 9.42 -13.21 -8.02
CA CYS A 215 8.20 -12.82 -8.73
C CYS A 215 8.47 -12.14 -10.07
N PHE A 216 9.72 -12.07 -10.54
CA PHE A 216 10.09 -11.28 -11.73
C PHE A 216 9.91 -12.05 -13.04
N GLU A 217 9.69 -13.36 -12.98
CA GLU A 217 9.53 -14.19 -14.17
C GLU A 217 8.16 -13.99 -14.83
N SER A 218 8.18 -13.68 -16.13
CA SER A 218 7.00 -13.52 -16.98
C SER A 218 5.98 -12.50 -16.45
N VAL A 219 6.47 -11.39 -15.86
CA VAL A 219 5.61 -10.27 -15.44
C VAL A 219 5.18 -9.47 -16.66
N THR A 220 3.87 -9.42 -16.90
CA THR A 220 3.27 -8.64 -17.99
C THR A 220 3.35 -7.13 -17.71
N SER A 221 3.14 -6.72 -16.46
CA SER A 221 3.16 -5.31 -16.08
C SER A 221 3.54 -5.07 -14.64
N ILE A 222 4.17 -3.93 -14.39
CA ILE A 222 4.49 -3.44 -13.05
C ILE A 222 3.58 -2.25 -12.74
N ILE A 223 2.95 -2.29 -11.57
CA ILE A 223 2.35 -1.10 -10.96
C ILE A 223 3.33 -0.61 -9.89
N PHE A 224 4.01 0.49 -10.16
CA PHE A 224 4.92 1.12 -9.21
C PHE A 224 4.18 2.22 -8.44
N CYS A 225 4.08 2.06 -7.12
CA CYS A 225 3.37 2.99 -6.24
C CYS A 225 4.32 3.98 -5.58
N VAL A 226 4.07 5.27 -5.79
CA VAL A 226 4.76 6.41 -5.19
C VAL A 226 3.81 7.12 -4.24
N ALA A 227 4.21 7.34 -2.99
CA ALA A 227 3.45 8.18 -2.07
C ALA A 227 3.84 9.65 -2.26
N LEU A 228 2.97 10.43 -2.91
CA LEU A 228 3.21 11.85 -3.16
C LEU A 228 3.42 12.64 -1.86
N SER A 229 2.74 12.26 -0.78
CA SER A 229 2.78 12.97 0.50
C SER A 229 4.06 12.78 1.31
N GLU A 230 5.03 11.99 0.85
CA GLU A 230 6.23 11.62 1.63
C GLU A 230 7.48 12.45 1.27
N TYR A 231 7.33 13.53 0.47
CA TYR A 231 8.46 14.38 0.04
C TYR A 231 9.22 15.06 1.18
N ASP A 232 8.61 15.23 2.34
CA ASP A 232 9.16 15.89 3.52
C ASP A 232 9.53 14.91 4.64
N GLN A 233 9.37 13.59 4.41
CA GLN A 233 9.49 12.56 5.43
C GLN A 233 10.77 11.74 5.26
N VAL A 234 11.25 11.19 6.38
CA VAL A 234 12.41 10.28 6.41
C VAL A 234 11.97 8.82 6.56
N LEU A 235 12.84 7.89 6.17
CA LEU A 235 12.57 6.46 6.31
C LEU A 235 12.44 6.07 7.78
N LEU A 236 11.58 5.07 8.04
CA LEU A 236 11.48 4.48 9.37
C LEU A 236 12.72 3.68 9.73
N GLU A 237 13.31 3.01 8.74
CA GLU A 237 14.52 2.21 8.93
C GLU A 237 15.78 3.07 9.07
N GLU A 238 15.76 4.31 8.54
CA GLU A 238 16.93 5.18 8.49
C GLU A 238 16.53 6.67 8.42
N SER A 239 16.63 7.37 9.55
CA SER A 239 16.16 8.75 9.69
C SER A 239 16.97 9.81 8.93
N SER A 240 18.10 9.44 8.32
CA SER A 240 18.94 10.33 7.50
C SER A 240 18.49 10.41 6.03
N HIS A 241 17.61 9.52 5.58
CA HIS A 241 17.22 9.42 4.17
C HIS A 241 15.77 9.83 3.96
N ASN A 242 15.55 10.70 2.98
CA ASN A 242 14.22 11.11 2.54
C ASN A 242 13.47 9.95 1.84
N ARG A 243 12.17 9.81 2.13
CA ARG A 243 11.32 8.73 1.60
C ARG A 243 11.06 8.84 0.09
N MET A 244 10.84 10.06 -0.42
CA MET A 244 10.62 10.29 -1.85
C MET A 244 11.89 10.02 -2.65
N ASP A 245 13.05 10.43 -2.15
CA ASP A 245 14.33 10.17 -2.81
C ASP A 245 14.66 8.66 -2.81
N GLU A 246 14.39 7.96 -1.71
CA GLU A 246 14.48 6.49 -1.67
C GLU A 246 13.54 5.84 -2.70
N SER A 247 12.33 6.38 -2.86
CA SER A 247 11.37 5.89 -3.86
C SER A 247 11.88 6.12 -5.29
N LEU A 248 12.52 7.26 -5.56
CA LEU A 248 13.17 7.55 -6.86
C LEU A 248 14.33 6.59 -7.14
N VAL A 249 15.21 6.36 -6.17
CA VAL A 249 16.33 5.40 -6.31
C VAL A 249 15.80 3.98 -6.57
N LEU A 250 14.75 3.59 -5.83
CA LEU A 250 14.09 2.31 -6.03
C LEU A 250 13.48 2.20 -7.43
N PHE A 251 12.77 3.24 -7.88
CA PHE A 251 12.18 3.27 -9.21
C PHE A 251 13.24 3.17 -10.31
N ASP A 252 14.32 3.93 -10.20
CA ASP A 252 15.46 3.90 -11.12
C ASP A 252 16.02 2.47 -11.27
N SER A 253 16.15 1.74 -10.15
CA SER A 253 16.63 0.36 -10.17
C SER A 253 15.65 -0.61 -10.84
N VAL A 254 14.34 -0.35 -10.74
CA VAL A 254 13.28 -1.17 -11.33
C VAL A 254 13.16 -0.88 -12.82
N ILE A 255 12.93 0.37 -13.21
CA ILE A 255 12.64 0.73 -14.62
C ILE A 255 13.82 0.45 -15.55
N ASN A 256 15.05 0.48 -15.04
CA ASN A 256 16.25 0.17 -15.81
C ASN A 256 16.75 -1.28 -15.62
N SER A 257 15.97 -2.13 -14.95
CA SER A 257 16.33 -3.52 -14.72
C SER A 257 16.25 -4.34 -16.00
N ARG A 258 17.25 -5.20 -16.23
CA ARG A 258 17.25 -6.17 -17.34
C ARG A 258 16.05 -7.12 -17.33
N TRP A 259 15.47 -7.36 -16.16
CA TRP A 259 14.31 -8.24 -15.97
C TRP A 259 13.03 -7.67 -16.60
N PHE A 260 12.97 -6.35 -16.80
CA PHE A 260 11.74 -5.64 -17.17
C PHE A 260 11.82 -4.91 -18.51
N LEU A 261 12.78 -5.26 -19.36
CA LEU A 261 13.02 -4.59 -20.66
C LEU A 261 11.83 -4.62 -21.62
N ARG A 262 10.87 -5.54 -21.42
CA ARG A 262 9.64 -5.66 -22.22
C ARG A 262 8.37 -5.43 -21.39
N THR A 263 8.52 -5.02 -20.14
CA THR A 263 7.39 -4.84 -19.22
C THR A 263 6.91 -3.40 -19.28
N SER A 264 5.59 -3.18 -19.38
CA SER A 264 5.02 -1.85 -19.22
C SER A 264 4.99 -1.42 -17.76
N ILE A 265 5.30 -0.15 -17.52
CA ILE A 265 5.33 0.44 -16.18
C ILE A 265 4.14 1.36 -16.00
N ILE A 266 3.26 1.00 -15.08
CA ILE A 266 2.16 1.84 -14.62
C ILE A 266 2.63 2.54 -13.35
N LEU A 267 2.68 3.87 -13.36
CA LEU A 267 3.17 4.67 -12.24
C LEU A 267 2.00 5.27 -11.48
N PHE A 268 1.75 4.79 -10.26
CA PHE A 268 0.73 5.35 -9.38
C PHE A 268 1.34 6.43 -8.49
N LEU A 269 0.93 7.67 -8.75
CA LEU A 269 1.19 8.81 -7.88
C LEU A 269 0.09 8.89 -6.82
N ASN A 270 0.27 8.09 -5.77
CA ASN A 270 -0.72 7.82 -4.73
C ASN A 270 -0.70 8.87 -3.61
N LYS A 271 -1.70 8.81 -2.73
CA LYS A 271 -1.89 9.72 -1.58
C LYS A 271 -2.06 11.18 -2.00
N ILE A 272 -2.71 11.41 -3.15
CA ILE A 272 -2.95 12.76 -3.67
C ILE A 272 -3.75 13.63 -2.69
N ASP A 273 -4.65 13.03 -1.91
CA ASP A 273 -5.46 13.70 -0.89
C ASP A 273 -4.62 14.28 0.24
N LEU A 274 -3.63 13.51 0.72
CA LEU A 274 -2.69 13.95 1.74
C LEU A 274 -1.72 14.98 1.17
N PHE A 275 -1.21 14.74 -0.05
CA PHE A 275 -0.31 15.67 -0.74
C PHE A 275 -0.94 17.05 -0.95
N THR A 276 -2.21 17.09 -1.40
CA THR A 276 -2.96 18.33 -1.64
C THR A 276 -3.11 19.19 -0.39
N LYS A 277 -3.24 18.56 0.78
CA LYS A 277 -3.29 19.26 2.06
C LYS A 277 -1.91 19.75 2.48
N LYS A 278 -0.91 18.87 2.39
CA LYS A 278 0.44 19.12 2.89
C LYS A 278 1.19 20.21 2.11
N ILE A 279 1.06 20.24 0.78
CA ILE A 279 1.76 21.19 -0.10
C ILE A 279 1.43 22.67 0.19
N LYS A 280 0.32 22.94 0.88
CA LYS A 280 -0.08 24.29 1.30
C LYS A 280 0.59 24.75 2.60
N ILE A 281 1.19 23.81 3.33
CA ILE A 281 1.74 23.99 4.67
C ILE A 281 3.27 23.85 4.62
N VAL A 282 3.75 22.81 3.94
CA VAL A 282 5.17 22.52 3.75
C VAL A 282 5.50 22.74 2.28
N PRO A 283 6.23 23.81 1.92
CA PRO A 283 6.61 24.06 0.54
C PRO A 283 7.50 22.93 -0.02
N LEU A 284 7.19 22.47 -1.23
CA LEU A 284 8.02 21.46 -1.90
C LEU A 284 9.44 21.98 -2.20
N SER A 285 9.59 23.30 -2.39
CA SER A 285 10.86 23.97 -2.63
C SER A 285 11.86 23.81 -1.48
N ASP A 286 11.40 23.53 -0.27
CA ASP A 286 12.28 23.33 0.90
C ASP A 286 13.06 22.01 0.78
N TYR A 287 12.54 21.06 0.00
CA TYR A 287 13.14 19.75 -0.24
C TYR A 287 13.68 19.59 -1.67
N TYR A 288 13.10 20.32 -2.63
CA TYR A 288 13.53 20.36 -4.02
C TYR A 288 13.70 21.81 -4.47
N PRO A 289 14.86 22.45 -4.21
CA PRO A 289 15.10 23.87 -4.48
C PRO A 289 14.88 24.32 -5.93
N GLU A 290 15.01 23.40 -6.88
CA GLU A 290 14.76 23.62 -8.31
C GLU A 290 13.27 23.72 -8.67
N TYR A 291 12.36 23.38 -7.76
CA TYR A 291 10.92 23.49 -7.98
C TYR A 291 10.42 24.92 -7.72
N THR A 292 9.86 25.56 -8.75
CA THR A 292 9.37 26.95 -8.70
C THR A 292 7.85 27.08 -8.80
N GLY A 293 7.10 25.97 -8.83
CA GLY A 293 5.64 25.96 -9.06
C GLY A 293 4.78 26.36 -7.85
N GLY A 294 5.38 26.76 -6.73
CA GLY A 294 4.68 27.15 -5.50
C GLY A 294 3.79 26.03 -4.92
N SER A 295 2.74 26.40 -4.18
CA SER A 295 1.86 25.43 -3.51
C SER A 295 0.78 24.82 -4.41
N GLU A 296 0.86 25.01 -5.74
CA GLU A 296 -0.15 24.48 -6.66
C GLU A 296 0.01 22.96 -6.85
N MET A 297 -0.99 22.19 -6.38
CA MET A 297 -0.96 20.73 -6.43
C MET A 297 -0.67 20.16 -7.83
N LYS A 298 -1.24 20.74 -8.89
CA LYS A 298 -1.05 20.25 -10.26
C LYS A 298 0.39 20.43 -10.73
N LEU A 299 1.01 21.58 -10.44
CA LEU A 299 2.40 21.85 -10.80
C LEU A 299 3.36 20.98 -9.99
N ALA A 300 3.10 20.82 -8.69
CA ALA A 300 3.88 19.97 -7.81
C ALA A 300 3.82 18.49 -8.23
N THR A 301 2.63 17.99 -8.56
CA THR A 301 2.45 16.62 -9.06
C THR A 301 3.18 16.40 -10.39
N ARG A 302 3.11 17.38 -11.32
CA ARG A 302 3.84 17.33 -12.59
C ARG A 302 5.36 17.34 -12.40
N PHE A 303 5.85 18.10 -11.42
CA PHE A 303 7.27 18.11 -11.09
C PHE A 303 7.75 16.75 -10.56
N ILE A 304 7.02 16.14 -9.64
CA ILE A 304 7.34 14.79 -9.14
C ILE A 304 7.26 13.77 -10.29
N LEU A 305 6.22 13.82 -11.13
CA LEU A 305 6.13 12.96 -12.31
C LEU A 305 7.33 13.13 -13.25
N TRP A 306 7.75 14.38 -13.48
CA TRP A 306 8.93 14.68 -14.28
C TRP A 306 10.19 14.03 -13.70
N LYS A 307 10.42 14.13 -12.38
CA LYS A 307 11.54 13.46 -11.69
C LYS A 307 11.56 11.94 -11.94
N PHE A 308 10.42 11.27 -11.77
CA PHE A 308 10.32 9.83 -12.06
C PHE A 308 10.53 9.52 -13.54
N SER A 309 10.02 10.36 -14.43
CA SER A 309 10.20 10.18 -15.88
C SER A 309 11.68 10.30 -16.30
N GLN A 310 12.47 11.18 -15.65
CA GLN A 310 13.91 11.32 -15.91
C GLN A 310 14.71 10.06 -15.53
N ALA A 311 14.22 9.23 -14.60
CA ALA A 311 14.88 7.99 -14.23
C ALA A 311 14.74 6.90 -15.32
N ASN A 312 13.80 7.04 -16.26
CA ASN A 312 13.53 6.07 -17.33
C ASN A 312 14.57 6.13 -18.46
N ARG A 313 15.79 5.63 -18.23
CA ARG A 313 16.84 5.56 -19.25
C ARG A 313 16.63 4.42 -20.25
N ALA A 314 15.89 3.39 -19.84
CA ALA A 314 15.51 2.26 -20.68
C ALA A 314 14.44 2.60 -21.74
N ASN A 315 13.87 3.82 -21.70
CA ASN A 315 12.80 4.26 -22.59
C ASN A 315 11.59 3.32 -22.60
N LEU A 316 11.26 2.71 -21.45
CA LEU A 316 10.07 1.89 -21.30
C LEU A 316 8.81 2.74 -21.38
N GLN A 317 7.70 2.14 -21.79
CA GLN A 317 6.40 2.79 -21.75
C GLN A 317 5.99 3.03 -20.28
N LEU A 318 5.79 4.31 -19.94
CA LEU A 318 5.44 4.78 -18.60
C LEU A 318 4.04 5.38 -18.61
N TYR A 319 3.12 4.80 -17.86
CA TYR A 319 1.71 5.19 -17.78
C TYR A 319 1.40 5.78 -16.40
N PRO A 320 1.46 7.11 -16.23
CA PRO A 320 1.24 7.74 -14.94
C PRO A 320 -0.26 7.91 -14.63
N HIS A 321 -0.65 7.57 -13.41
CA HIS A 321 -1.98 7.80 -12.87
C HIS A 321 -1.90 8.43 -11.48
N ILE A 322 -2.69 9.47 -11.27
CA ILE A 322 -2.86 10.07 -9.95
C ILE A 322 -3.90 9.26 -9.19
N THR A 323 -3.55 8.78 -8.01
CA THR A 323 -4.40 7.87 -7.24
C THR A 323 -4.61 8.31 -5.80
N GLN A 324 -5.78 7.94 -5.28
CA GLN A 324 -6.06 7.85 -3.86
C GLN A 324 -6.49 6.41 -3.59
N ALA A 325 -5.57 5.57 -3.14
CA ALA A 325 -5.84 4.14 -2.93
C ALA A 325 -6.98 3.86 -1.93
N THR A 326 -7.32 4.82 -1.06
CA THR A 326 -8.45 4.70 -0.11
C THR A 326 -9.80 5.08 -0.72
N ASP A 327 -9.84 5.62 -1.94
CA ASP A 327 -11.05 5.96 -2.68
C ASP A 327 -11.33 4.88 -3.74
N THR A 328 -12.37 4.08 -3.48
CA THR A 328 -12.78 2.98 -4.36
C THR A 328 -13.23 3.47 -5.74
N SER A 329 -13.87 4.64 -5.86
CA SER A 329 -14.31 5.18 -7.14
C SER A 329 -13.12 5.62 -8.00
N ASN A 330 -12.12 6.28 -7.38
CA ASN A 330 -10.88 6.63 -8.04
C ASN A 330 -10.14 5.39 -8.57
N ILE A 331 -10.01 4.35 -7.74
CA ILE A 331 -9.33 3.11 -8.14
C ILE A 331 -10.08 2.34 -9.22
N ARG A 332 -11.42 2.30 -9.20
CA ARG A 332 -12.21 1.72 -10.30
C ARG A 332 -11.91 2.40 -11.64
N LEU A 333 -11.85 3.73 -11.67
CA LEU A 333 -11.55 4.50 -12.89
C LEU A 333 -10.11 4.27 -13.37
N VAL A 334 -9.14 4.31 -12.45
CA VAL A 334 -7.73 4.08 -12.80
C VAL A 334 -7.52 2.66 -13.34
N PHE A 335 -8.10 1.64 -12.72
CA PHE A 335 -7.95 0.26 -13.20
C PHE A 335 -8.67 0.01 -14.53
N ALA A 336 -9.76 0.72 -14.82
CA ALA A 336 -10.38 0.68 -16.14
C ALA A 336 -9.44 1.18 -17.24
N ALA A 337 -8.68 2.27 -16.98
CA ALA A 337 -7.67 2.78 -17.91
C ALA A 337 -6.43 1.88 -18.01
N VAL A 338 -5.98 1.32 -16.88
CA VAL A 338 -4.89 0.33 -16.84
C VAL A 338 -5.23 -0.90 -17.68
N ARG A 339 -6.47 -1.39 -17.60
CA ARG A 339 -6.93 -2.54 -18.42
C ARG A 339 -6.74 -2.30 -19.91
N GLU A 340 -7.07 -1.12 -20.41
CA GLU A 340 -6.89 -0.80 -21.84
C GLU A 340 -5.42 -0.87 -22.24
N THR A 341 -4.53 -0.40 -21.36
CA THR A 341 -3.08 -0.49 -21.55
C THR A 341 -2.58 -1.94 -21.55
N LEU A 342 -3.05 -2.75 -20.58
CA LEU A 342 -2.69 -4.17 -20.47
C LEU A 342 -3.14 -4.95 -21.71
N LEU A 343 -4.36 -4.68 -22.20
CA LEU A 343 -4.93 -5.36 -23.36
C LEU A 343 -4.20 -4.98 -24.65
N GLN A 344 -3.85 -3.70 -24.83
CA GLN A 344 -3.04 -3.26 -25.98
C GLN A 344 -1.68 -3.97 -26.02
N ASN A 345 -1.01 -4.10 -24.88
CA ASN A 345 0.30 -4.75 -24.81
C ASN A 345 0.21 -6.25 -25.07
N ALA A 346 -0.81 -6.93 -24.51
CA ALA A 346 -1.06 -8.34 -24.80
C ALA A 346 -1.38 -8.59 -26.30
N LEU A 347 -2.10 -7.66 -26.95
CA LEU A 347 -2.39 -7.75 -28.39
C LEU A 347 -1.14 -7.51 -29.25
N GLN A 348 -0.25 -6.61 -28.85
CA GLN A 348 1.04 -6.40 -29.52
C GLN A 348 1.96 -7.62 -29.36
N GLU A 349 2.04 -8.21 -28.17
CA GLU A 349 2.86 -9.41 -27.93
C GLU A 349 2.35 -10.65 -28.70
N SER A 350 1.04 -10.75 -28.93
CA SER A 350 0.43 -11.82 -29.74
C SER A 350 0.54 -11.61 -31.25
N GLY A 351 1.10 -10.48 -31.72
CA GLY A 351 1.29 -10.18 -33.14
C GLY A 351 0.00 -9.87 -33.90
N ILE A 352 -1.08 -9.52 -33.19
CA ILE A 352 -2.37 -9.15 -33.77
C ILE A 352 -2.39 -7.66 -34.21
N LEU A 353 -1.49 -6.84 -33.64
CA LEU A 353 -1.34 -5.40 -33.91
C LEU A 353 0.05 -5.06 -34.47
#